data_AF-A0A7W4Z9X4-F1
#
_entry.id   AF-A0A7W4Z9X4-F1
#
_cell.length_a   1.000
_cell.length_b   1.000
_cell.length_c   1.000
_cell.angle_alpha   90.00
_cell.angle_beta   90.00
_cell.angle_gamma   90.00
#
_symmetry.space_group_name_H-M   'P 1'
#
loop_
_entity.id
_entity.type
_entity.pdbx_description
1 polymer ?
#
loop_
_entity_poly.entity_id
_entity_poly.type
_entity_poly.pdbx_seq_one_letter_code
_entity_poly.pdbx_strand_id
1 'polypeptide(L)'
;MNRILKFSFHTLSALVLVALVSLAKAQTPPQDSIFIIDQPNYELSPHTGLTRKHWEDAALYLLEGAFSHIENIDDPMLFPDHPGAARPVRDPVSVTAKLEGLSRTLFGASVLLKQNPELQINGIKLSDYYRHHLVELTNLKKSSTYIPPRAKDGGASHNLVEFGAVAISLFVAPEVLWNPLRKAQKDALAATMISYGDGPTVPSNFLTSMFSASLNPRAMRSTKRC
;
A
#
# COMPACT_ATOMS: atom_id res chain seq x y z
N MET A 1 5.65 5.00 -71.94
CA MET A 1 6.03 3.64 -71.47
C MET A 1 6.55 3.76 -70.04
N ASN A 2 5.89 3.07 -69.13
CA ASN A 2 6.00 3.18 -67.66
C ASN A 2 7.42 2.98 -67.12
N ARG A 3 7.93 3.94 -66.34
CA ARG A 3 9.07 3.72 -65.43
C ARG A 3 8.55 3.08 -64.15
N ILE A 4 8.64 1.76 -64.08
CA ILE A 4 8.30 0.99 -62.88
C ILE A 4 9.43 1.21 -61.85
N LEU A 5 9.12 1.87 -60.74
CA LEU A 5 10.01 1.99 -59.58
C LEU A 5 10.31 0.58 -59.04
N LYS A 6 11.54 0.09 -59.20
CA LYS A 6 12.00 -1.16 -58.58
C LYS A 6 12.38 -0.88 -57.12
N PHE A 7 11.43 -1.03 -56.20
CA PHE A 7 11.76 -1.10 -54.78
C PHE A 7 12.38 -2.46 -54.48
N SER A 8 13.60 -2.46 -53.92
CA SER A 8 14.28 -3.70 -53.52
C SER A 8 13.58 -4.29 -52.29
N PHE A 9 13.38 -5.60 -52.28
CA PHE A 9 12.75 -6.33 -51.17
C PHE A 9 13.40 -6.03 -49.80
N HIS A 10 14.70 -5.73 -49.80
CA HIS A 10 15.46 -5.38 -48.60
C HIS A 10 15.13 -3.97 -48.08
N THR A 11 14.86 -3.01 -48.99
CA THR A 11 14.43 -1.66 -48.63
C THR A 11 13.00 -1.63 -48.09
N LEU A 12 12.13 -2.50 -48.62
CA LEU A 12 10.76 -2.64 -48.10
C LEU A 12 10.76 -3.27 -46.69
N SER A 13 11.58 -4.30 -46.47
CA SER A 13 11.70 -4.99 -45.18
C SER A 13 12.25 -4.09 -44.07
N ALA A 14 13.27 -3.28 -44.36
CA ALA A 14 13.81 -2.32 -43.40
C ALA A 14 12.79 -1.23 -43.02
N LEU A 15 12.01 -0.74 -43.98
CA LEU A 15 10.97 0.25 -43.73
C LEU A 15 9.82 -0.32 -42.88
N VAL A 16 9.44 -1.58 -43.11
CA VAL A 16 8.46 -2.30 -42.29
C VAL A 16 8.98 -2.51 -40.86
N LEU A 17 10.26 -2.86 -40.69
CA LEU A 17 10.84 -3.05 -39.36
C LEU A 17 10.91 -1.73 -38.56
N VAL A 18 11.28 -0.61 -39.19
CA VAL A 18 11.30 0.72 -38.56
C VAL A 18 9.89 1.21 -38.22
N ALA A 19 8.90 0.93 -39.07
CA ALA A 19 7.50 1.24 -38.81
C ALA A 19 6.94 0.42 -37.63
N LEU A 20 7.30 -0.87 -37.53
CA LEU A 20 6.87 -1.75 -36.42
C LEU A 20 7.49 -1.32 -35.08
N VAL A 21 8.76 -0.92 -35.05
CA VAL A 21 9.43 -0.41 -33.83
C VAL A 21 8.83 0.92 -33.38
N SER A 22 8.38 1.77 -34.32
CA SER A 22 7.73 3.04 -34.02
C SER A 22 6.30 2.86 -33.50
N LEU A 23 5.55 1.87 -34.02
CA LEU A 23 4.22 1.53 -33.53
C LEU A 23 4.24 0.91 -32.14
N ALA A 24 5.27 0.12 -31.80
CA ALA A 24 5.44 -0.45 -30.47
C ALA A 24 5.74 0.61 -29.39
N LYS A 25 6.29 1.78 -29.76
CA LYS A 25 6.53 2.91 -28.85
C LYS A 25 5.33 3.84 -28.70
N ALA A 26 4.32 3.72 -29.56
CA ALA A 26 3.17 4.62 -29.63
C ALA A 26 1.87 3.98 -29.12
N GLN A 27 1.95 3.07 -28.14
CA GLN A 27 0.76 2.65 -27.40
C GLN A 27 0.38 3.77 -26.44
N THR A 28 -0.55 4.62 -26.89
CA THR A 28 -1.26 5.54 -26.01
C THR A 28 -2.05 4.71 -25.00
N PRO A 29 -1.97 5.01 -23.68
CA PRO A 29 -2.74 4.29 -22.69
C PRO A 29 -4.24 4.39 -23.02
N PRO A 30 -5.04 3.37 -22.67
CA PRO A 30 -6.47 3.38 -22.95
C PRO A 30 -7.12 4.64 -22.35
N GLN A 31 -8.06 5.19 -23.09
CA GLN A 31 -8.85 6.36 -22.72
C GLN A 31 -9.54 6.13 -21.36
N ASP A 32 -9.31 7.06 -20.43
CA ASP A 32 -9.75 7.14 -19.02
C ASP A 32 -8.88 6.42 -17.96
N SER A 33 -7.55 6.48 -18.06
CA SER A 33 -6.70 6.20 -16.90
C SER A 33 -6.93 7.26 -15.80
N ILE A 34 -7.54 6.87 -14.68
CA ILE A 34 -7.88 7.80 -13.58
C ILE A 34 -6.60 8.41 -12.94
N PHE A 35 -5.48 7.69 -12.95
CA PHE A 35 -4.17 8.20 -12.56
C PHE A 35 -3.24 8.32 -13.78
N ILE A 36 -2.66 9.50 -14.00
CA ILE A 36 -1.81 9.81 -15.15
C ILE A 36 -0.39 10.11 -14.66
N ILE A 37 0.61 9.50 -15.30
CA ILE A 37 2.02 9.81 -15.04
C ILE A 37 2.38 11.07 -15.83
N ASP A 38 2.59 12.18 -15.11
CA ASP A 38 3.08 13.42 -15.71
C ASP A 38 4.62 13.40 -15.82
N GLN A 39 5.17 13.86 -16.94
CA GLN A 39 6.62 13.99 -17.17
C GLN A 39 7.47 12.74 -16.79
N PRO A 40 7.24 11.58 -17.42
CA PRO A 40 8.02 10.37 -17.14
C PRO A 40 9.52 10.56 -17.43
N ASN A 41 10.38 10.01 -16.56
CA ASN A 41 11.84 10.04 -16.72
C ASN A 41 12.39 8.65 -17.07
N TYR A 42 12.58 8.39 -18.36
CA TYR A 42 13.13 7.13 -18.87
C TYR A 42 14.65 7.01 -18.78
N GLU A 43 15.36 8.09 -18.45
CA GLU A 43 16.79 7.99 -18.14
C GLU A 43 16.98 7.39 -16.74
N LEU A 44 16.18 7.85 -15.77
CA LEU A 44 16.20 7.37 -14.39
C LEU A 44 15.48 6.02 -14.23
N SER A 45 14.34 5.83 -14.90
CA SER A 45 13.59 4.56 -14.90
C SER A 45 13.30 4.09 -16.33
N PRO A 46 14.23 3.35 -16.96
CA PRO A 46 14.14 2.98 -18.37
C PRO A 46 12.89 2.20 -18.78
N HIS A 47 12.30 1.45 -17.84
CA HIS A 47 11.17 0.57 -18.14
C HIS A 47 9.80 1.18 -17.83
N THR A 48 9.71 2.12 -16.88
CA THR A 48 8.41 2.64 -16.43
C THR A 48 8.31 4.16 -16.50
N GLY A 49 9.43 4.88 -16.56
CA GLY A 49 9.44 6.35 -16.41
C GLY A 49 9.05 6.83 -15.01
N LEU A 50 8.80 5.92 -14.05
CA LEU A 50 8.43 6.25 -12.68
C LEU A 50 9.62 6.75 -11.88
N THR A 51 9.47 7.93 -11.29
CA THR A 51 10.42 8.51 -10.35
C THR A 51 9.87 8.39 -8.94
N ARG A 52 10.66 8.76 -7.92
CA ARG A 52 10.17 8.88 -6.55
C ARG A 52 8.91 9.76 -6.48
N LYS A 53 8.89 10.88 -7.20
CA LYS A 53 7.73 11.79 -7.23
C LYS A 53 6.47 11.10 -7.74
N HIS A 54 6.58 10.26 -8.78
CA HIS A 54 5.43 9.52 -9.29
C HIS A 54 4.88 8.50 -8.27
N TRP A 55 5.74 7.90 -7.45
CA TRP A 55 5.31 7.03 -6.35
C TRP A 55 4.66 7.79 -5.19
N GLU A 56 5.17 8.99 -4.88
CA GLU A 56 4.55 9.90 -3.91
C GLU A 56 3.16 10.34 -4.39
N ASP A 57 3.03 10.70 -5.67
CA ASP A 57 1.76 11.10 -6.28
C ASP A 57 0.74 9.95 -6.31
N ALA A 58 1.19 8.73 -6.63
CA ALA A 58 0.34 7.55 -6.59
C ALA A 58 -0.14 7.25 -5.16
N ALA A 59 0.74 7.37 -4.16
CA ALA A 59 0.39 7.20 -2.76
C ALA A 59 -0.63 8.27 -2.31
N LEU A 60 -0.41 9.53 -2.69
CA LEU A 60 -1.33 10.63 -2.38
C LEU A 60 -2.69 10.39 -3.03
N TYR A 61 -2.73 10.02 -4.32
CA TYR A 61 -3.96 9.69 -5.03
C TYR A 61 -4.77 8.57 -4.35
N LEU A 62 -4.10 7.50 -3.91
CA LEU A 62 -4.76 6.41 -3.17
C LEU A 62 -5.31 6.88 -1.82
N LEU A 63 -4.57 7.76 -1.12
CA LEU A 63 -5.02 8.33 0.15
C LEU A 63 -6.18 9.30 -0.06
N GLU A 64 -6.17 10.12 -1.09
CA GLU A 64 -7.31 10.99 -1.45
C GLU A 64 -8.57 10.17 -1.70
N GLY A 65 -8.45 9.03 -2.40
CA GLY A 65 -9.53 8.07 -2.56
C GLY A 65 -10.02 7.49 -1.23
N ALA A 66 -9.11 7.08 -0.33
CA ALA A 66 -9.48 6.55 0.98
C ALA A 66 -10.15 7.59 1.88
N PHE A 67 -9.60 8.79 1.94
CA PHE A 67 -10.10 9.91 2.74
C PHE A 67 -11.36 10.57 2.13
N SER A 68 -11.74 10.21 0.90
CA SER A 68 -13.05 10.59 0.36
C SER A 68 -14.23 9.98 1.14
N HIS A 69 -13.97 8.93 1.93
CA HIS A 69 -14.95 8.28 2.81
C HIS A 69 -14.89 8.77 4.27
N ILE A 70 -14.03 9.75 4.57
CA ILE A 70 -13.82 10.28 5.92
C ILE A 70 -14.39 11.70 5.97
N GLU A 71 -15.44 11.92 6.76
CA GLU A 71 -16.07 13.23 6.93
C GLU A 71 -15.46 13.98 8.11
N ASN A 72 -15.13 13.26 9.18
CA ASN A 72 -14.58 13.81 10.41
C ASN A 72 -13.48 12.93 11.02
N ILE A 73 -12.79 13.45 12.04
CA ILE A 73 -11.62 12.79 12.64
C ILE A 73 -11.95 11.50 13.41
N ASP A 74 -13.21 11.32 13.83
CA ASP A 74 -13.65 10.15 14.59
C ASP A 74 -14.13 9.00 13.66
N ASP A 75 -14.30 9.27 12.36
CA ASP A 75 -14.75 8.27 11.39
C ASP A 75 -13.67 7.19 11.18
N PRO A 76 -13.99 5.89 11.37
CA PRO A 76 -13.00 4.84 11.14
C PRO A 76 -12.69 4.70 9.65
N MET A 77 -11.41 4.45 9.34
CA MET A 77 -10.99 4.09 7.98
C MET A 77 -11.60 2.74 7.57
N LEU A 78 -12.71 2.78 6.84
CA LEU A 78 -13.43 1.62 6.37
C LEU A 78 -13.72 1.77 4.87
N PHE A 79 -13.28 0.79 4.10
CA PHE A 79 -13.56 0.77 2.67
C PHE A 79 -14.96 0.21 2.39
N PRO A 80 -15.70 0.81 1.44
CA PRO A 80 -16.98 0.25 1.02
C PRO A 80 -16.79 -1.12 0.37
N ASP A 81 -17.83 -1.95 0.45
CA ASP A 81 -17.82 -3.23 -0.27
C ASP A 81 -17.75 -3.00 -1.79
N HIS A 82 -16.99 -3.85 -2.47
CA HIS A 82 -16.89 -3.79 -3.92
C HIS A 82 -18.25 -4.12 -4.56
N PRO A 83 -18.73 -3.32 -5.53
CA PRO A 83 -19.95 -3.64 -6.26
C PRO A 83 -19.90 -5.06 -6.85
N GLY A 84 -20.84 -5.92 -6.48
CA GLY A 84 -20.91 -7.31 -6.95
C GLY A 84 -20.16 -8.34 -6.10
N ALA A 85 -19.46 -7.93 -5.03
CA ALA A 85 -18.95 -8.87 -4.05
C ALA A 85 -20.11 -9.40 -3.17
N ALA A 86 -20.48 -10.68 -3.35
CA ALA A 86 -21.39 -11.37 -2.45
C ALA A 86 -20.68 -11.73 -1.13
N ARG A 87 -20.30 -10.71 -0.34
CA ARG A 87 -19.92 -10.93 1.06
C ARG A 87 -21.18 -10.84 1.91
N PRO A 88 -21.42 -11.77 2.85
CA PRO A 88 -22.52 -11.61 3.79
C PRO A 88 -22.29 -10.29 4.54
N VAL A 89 -23.29 -9.40 4.47
CA VAL A 89 -23.31 -8.14 5.21
C VAL A 89 -23.14 -8.49 6.68
N ARG A 90 -21.98 -8.15 7.26
CA ARG A 90 -21.71 -8.36 8.68
C ARG A 90 -21.97 -7.05 9.40
N ASP A 91 -23.09 -7.02 10.12
CA ASP A 91 -23.44 -5.97 11.07
C ASP A 91 -23.35 -6.55 12.49
N PRO A 92 -22.48 -6.03 13.37
CA PRO A 92 -21.56 -4.92 13.16
C PRO A 92 -20.35 -5.28 12.29
N VAL A 93 -19.85 -4.29 11.56
CA VAL A 93 -18.58 -4.39 10.82
C VAL A 93 -17.46 -4.76 11.81
N SER A 94 -16.69 -5.79 11.47
CA SER A 94 -15.62 -6.29 12.34
C SER A 94 -14.60 -5.19 12.66
N VAL A 95 -14.21 -5.09 13.94
CA VAL A 95 -13.10 -4.22 14.37
C VAL A 95 -11.79 -4.52 13.62
N THR A 96 -11.60 -5.77 13.16
CA THR A 96 -10.48 -6.16 12.31
C THR A 96 -10.51 -5.48 10.94
N ALA A 97 -11.69 -5.30 10.33
CA ALA A 97 -11.80 -4.62 9.04
C ALA A 97 -11.46 -3.13 9.15
N LYS A 98 -11.83 -2.50 10.28
CA LYS A 98 -11.44 -1.11 10.59
C LYS A 98 -9.93 -1.00 10.84
N LEU A 99 -9.33 -1.98 11.55
CA LEU A 99 -7.88 -2.05 11.73
C LEU A 99 -7.14 -2.23 10.40
N GLU A 100 -7.66 -3.06 9.50
CA GLU A 100 -7.11 -3.27 8.15
C GLU A 100 -7.12 -1.97 7.33
N GLY A 101 -8.25 -1.26 7.29
CA GLY A 101 -8.34 0.03 6.61
C GLY A 101 -7.37 1.06 7.18
N LEU A 102 -7.31 1.17 8.51
CA LEU A 102 -6.36 2.04 9.19
C LEU A 102 -4.91 1.67 8.86
N SER A 103 -4.55 0.40 9.00
CA SER A 103 -3.18 -0.09 8.84
C SER A 103 -2.66 0.11 7.41
N ARG A 104 -3.47 -0.25 6.41
CA ARG A 104 -3.05 -0.18 5.00
C ARG A 104 -2.92 1.24 4.49
N THR A 105 -3.81 2.14 4.91
CA THR A 105 -3.69 3.55 4.56
C THR A 105 -2.54 4.21 5.32
N LEU A 106 -2.38 3.91 6.61
CA LEU A 106 -1.26 4.41 7.43
C LEU A 106 0.09 3.98 6.84
N PHE A 107 0.19 2.76 6.31
CA PHE A 107 1.42 2.25 5.69
C PHE A 107 1.90 3.15 4.54
N GLY A 108 1.00 3.48 3.59
CA GLY A 108 1.30 4.43 2.52
C GLY A 108 1.51 5.85 3.02
N ALA A 109 0.66 6.32 3.94
CA ALA A 109 0.72 7.68 4.48
C ALA A 109 2.00 7.95 5.28
N SER A 110 2.57 6.94 5.94
CA SER A 110 3.77 7.11 6.77
C SER A 110 4.96 7.70 6.01
N VAL A 111 5.15 7.30 4.75
CA VAL A 111 6.23 7.80 3.90
C VAL A 111 6.00 9.27 3.54
N LEU A 112 4.76 9.62 3.18
CA LEU A 112 4.40 11.01 2.87
C LEU A 112 4.49 11.92 4.10
N LEU A 113 4.01 11.44 5.26
CA LEU A 113 4.07 12.16 6.53
C LEU A 113 5.51 12.41 7.00
N LYS A 114 6.44 11.49 6.68
CA LYS A 114 7.87 11.71 6.94
C LYS A 114 8.41 12.92 6.18
N GLN A 115 7.91 13.16 4.97
CA GLN A 115 8.33 14.28 4.12
C GLN A 115 7.56 15.57 4.43
N ASN A 116 6.25 15.45 4.67
CA ASN A 116 5.36 16.54 4.98
C ASN A 116 4.46 16.21 6.18
N PRO A 117 4.88 16.54 7.42
CA PRO A 117 4.07 16.33 8.63
C PRO A 117 2.75 17.12 8.66
N GLU A 118 2.65 18.18 7.85
CA GLU A 118 1.50 19.07 7.75
C GLU A 118 0.53 18.67 6.62
N LEU A 119 0.73 17.49 6.02
CA LEU A 119 -0.14 16.98 4.96
C LEU A 119 -1.60 16.91 5.41
N GLN A 120 -2.47 17.49 4.59
CA GLN A 120 -3.91 17.53 4.80
C GLN A 120 -4.62 16.99 3.57
N ILE A 121 -5.70 16.23 3.80
CA ILE A 121 -6.64 15.80 2.77
C ILE A 121 -8.04 16.14 3.31
N ASN A 122 -8.87 16.77 2.48
CA ASN A 122 -10.23 17.22 2.86
C ASN A 122 -10.27 18.06 4.16
N GLY A 123 -9.23 18.87 4.42
CA GLY A 123 -9.12 19.69 5.65
C GLY A 123 -8.76 18.91 6.91
N ILE A 124 -8.54 17.60 6.82
CA ILE A 124 -8.09 16.76 7.93
C ILE A 124 -6.57 16.62 7.88
N LYS A 125 -5.89 17.00 8.96
CA LYS A 125 -4.46 16.75 9.11
C LYS A 125 -4.22 15.27 9.36
N LEU A 126 -3.56 14.59 8.42
CA LEU A 126 -3.37 13.14 8.46
C LEU A 126 -2.66 12.69 9.74
N SER A 127 -1.67 13.46 10.21
CA SER A 127 -0.96 13.14 11.44
C SER A 127 -1.87 13.14 12.68
N ASP A 128 -2.88 14.01 12.74
CA ASP A 128 -3.83 14.07 13.85
C ASP A 128 -4.82 12.92 13.75
N TYR A 129 -5.36 12.66 12.56
CA TYR A 129 -6.24 11.54 12.27
C TYR A 129 -5.62 10.20 12.68
N TYR A 130 -4.41 9.90 12.18
CA TYR A 130 -3.77 8.63 12.48
C TYR A 130 -3.39 8.49 13.96
N ARG A 131 -2.91 9.56 14.62
CA ARG A 131 -2.64 9.51 16.07
C ARG A 131 -3.91 9.31 16.88
N HIS A 132 -5.00 9.95 16.50
CA HIS A 132 -6.31 9.76 17.11
C HIS A 132 -6.71 8.28 17.06
N HIS A 133 -6.73 7.69 15.87
CA HIS A 133 -7.13 6.28 15.71
C HIS A 133 -6.17 5.29 16.36
N LEU A 134 -4.85 5.53 16.35
CA LEU A 134 -3.87 4.68 17.05
C LEU A 134 -4.16 4.61 18.56
N VAL A 135 -4.60 5.71 19.16
CA VAL A 135 -5.00 5.74 20.58
C VAL A 135 -6.32 4.99 20.78
N GLU A 136 -7.29 5.21 19.89
CA GLU A 136 -8.62 4.58 19.98
C GLU A 136 -8.56 3.05 19.84
N LEU A 137 -7.54 2.47 19.18
CA LEU A 137 -7.33 1.01 19.17
C LEU A 137 -7.18 0.40 20.58
N THR A 138 -6.81 1.20 21.59
CA THR A 138 -6.56 0.76 22.96
C THR A 138 -7.62 1.21 23.96
N ASN A 139 -8.60 1.98 23.51
CA ASN A 139 -9.58 2.64 24.38
C ASN A 139 -10.87 1.82 24.55
N LEU A 140 -10.88 0.90 25.52
CA LEU A 140 -12.01 -0.02 25.79
C LEU A 140 -13.36 0.67 26.01
N LYS A 141 -13.39 1.86 26.64
CA LYS A 141 -14.63 2.48 27.12
C LYS A 141 -15.32 3.37 26.10
N LYS A 142 -14.59 3.85 25.08
CA LYS A 142 -15.07 4.89 24.15
C LYS A 142 -15.01 4.47 22.69
N SER A 143 -14.13 3.53 22.35
CA SER A 143 -13.80 3.28 20.95
C SER A 143 -14.64 2.18 20.30
N SER A 144 -15.22 2.49 19.14
CA SER A 144 -15.82 1.50 18.24
C SER A 144 -14.78 0.69 17.45
N THR A 145 -13.49 0.99 17.63
CA THR A 145 -12.33 0.35 16.99
C THR A 145 -11.39 -0.32 18.00
N TYR A 146 -11.80 -0.42 19.28
CA TYR A 146 -11.01 -1.06 20.31
C TYR A 146 -10.63 -2.51 19.92
N ILE A 147 -9.34 -2.82 20.01
CA ILE A 147 -8.81 -4.16 19.76
C ILE A 147 -8.40 -4.78 21.11
N PRO A 148 -9.08 -5.84 21.56
CA PRO A 148 -8.68 -6.53 22.78
C PRO A 148 -7.32 -7.21 22.59
N PRO A 149 -6.50 -7.35 23.65
CA PRO A 149 -5.30 -8.17 23.58
C PRO A 149 -5.62 -9.61 23.14
N ARG A 150 -4.68 -10.26 22.45
CA ARG A 150 -4.87 -11.65 21.98
C ARG A 150 -5.14 -12.58 23.16
N ALA A 151 -6.12 -13.47 23.00
CA ALA A 151 -6.35 -14.56 23.95
C ALA A 151 -5.12 -15.49 24.02
N LYS A 152 -4.80 -16.01 25.22
CA LYS A 152 -3.60 -16.84 25.45
C LYS A 152 -3.62 -18.14 24.64
N ASP A 153 -4.79 -18.73 24.50
CA ASP A 153 -5.11 -19.91 23.69
C ASP A 153 -5.57 -19.57 22.26
N GLY A 154 -5.51 -18.28 21.88
CA GLY A 154 -5.88 -17.81 20.55
C GLY A 154 -4.91 -18.27 19.47
N GLY A 155 -5.47 -18.82 18.40
CA GLY A 155 -4.76 -19.22 17.18
C GLY A 155 -4.25 -18.03 16.35
N ALA A 156 -3.85 -18.32 15.11
CA ALA A 156 -3.33 -17.28 14.21
C ALA A 156 -4.39 -16.21 13.95
N SER A 157 -3.98 -14.94 13.97
CA SER A 157 -4.88 -13.79 13.89
C SER A 157 -4.49 -12.86 12.75
N HIS A 158 -5.49 -12.39 12.00
CA HIS A 158 -5.30 -11.37 10.95
C HIS A 158 -4.77 -10.05 11.54
N ASN A 159 -5.16 -9.70 12.76
CA ASN A 159 -4.68 -8.50 13.45
C ASN A 159 -3.15 -8.48 13.61
N LEU A 160 -2.48 -9.65 13.61
CA LEU A 160 -1.02 -9.72 13.66
C LEU A 160 -0.38 -9.01 12.46
N VAL A 161 -0.86 -9.29 11.24
CA VAL A 161 -0.31 -8.70 10.01
C VAL A 161 -0.59 -7.21 9.97
N GLU A 162 -1.81 -6.81 10.32
CA GLU A 162 -2.21 -5.41 10.31
C GLU A 162 -1.43 -4.61 11.37
N PHE A 163 -1.18 -5.16 12.57
CA PHE A 163 -0.28 -4.52 13.55
C PHE A 163 1.19 -4.52 13.11
N GLY A 164 1.62 -5.49 12.32
CA GLY A 164 2.95 -5.48 11.69
C GLY A 164 3.14 -4.27 10.78
N ALA A 165 2.16 -3.98 9.91
CA ALA A 165 2.18 -2.80 9.06
C ALA A 165 2.09 -1.48 9.86
N VAL A 166 1.29 -1.45 10.94
CA VAL A 166 1.30 -0.31 11.89
C VAL A 166 2.68 -0.12 12.49
N ALA A 167 3.34 -1.18 12.98
CA ALA A 167 4.67 -1.09 13.57
C ALA A 167 5.69 -0.50 12.59
N ILE A 168 5.72 -0.97 11.34
CA ILE A 168 6.60 -0.43 10.31
C ILE A 168 6.31 1.06 10.08
N SER A 169 5.04 1.45 10.02
CA SER A 169 4.64 2.85 9.83
C SER A 169 5.15 3.77 10.95
N LEU A 170 5.07 3.30 12.21
CA LEU A 170 5.60 4.01 13.37
C LEU A 170 7.13 4.15 13.31
N PHE A 171 7.84 3.16 12.76
CA PHE A 171 9.28 3.24 12.54
C PHE A 171 9.68 4.16 11.37
N VAL A 172 8.83 4.29 10.34
CA VAL A 172 9.10 5.14 9.18
C VAL A 172 9.06 6.62 9.54
N ALA A 173 8.04 7.04 10.30
CA ALA A 173 7.81 8.44 10.69
C ALA A 173 7.57 8.59 12.21
N PRO A 174 8.54 8.22 13.07
CA PRO A 174 8.35 8.20 14.52
C PRO A 174 8.11 9.59 15.09
N GLU A 175 8.71 10.64 14.53
CA GLU A 175 8.55 12.03 14.98
C GLU A 175 7.11 12.53 14.84
N VAL A 176 6.40 12.03 13.83
CA VAL A 176 5.03 12.45 13.51
C VAL A 176 4.00 11.55 14.19
N LEU A 177 4.22 10.23 14.18
CA LEU A 177 3.23 9.25 14.60
C LEU A 177 3.42 8.76 16.04
N TRP A 178 4.66 8.52 16.47
CA TRP A 178 4.95 7.86 17.74
C TRP A 178 5.35 8.85 18.85
N ASN A 179 6.36 9.67 18.61
CA ASN A 179 6.95 10.58 19.60
C ASN A 179 5.92 11.48 20.28
N PRO A 180 4.93 12.07 19.58
CA PRO A 180 3.92 12.94 20.19
C PRO A 180 2.94 12.22 21.12
N LEU A 181 2.85 10.88 21.07
CA LEU A 181 1.98 10.12 21.96
C LEU A 181 2.50 10.15 23.41
N ARG A 182 1.58 10.22 24.36
CA ARG A 182 1.91 10.16 25.80
C ARG A 182 2.42 8.78 26.16
N LYS A 183 3.22 8.69 27.23
CA LYS A 183 3.76 7.41 27.72
C LYS A 183 2.67 6.34 27.93
N ALA A 184 1.56 6.68 28.58
CA ALA A 184 0.45 5.75 28.79
C ALA A 184 -0.18 5.25 27.48
N GLN A 185 -0.27 6.10 26.45
CA GLN A 185 -0.79 5.71 25.14
C GLN A 185 0.19 4.76 24.42
N LYS A 186 1.49 5.07 24.48
CA LYS A 186 2.56 4.22 23.94
C LYS A 186 2.58 2.86 24.59
N ASP A 187 2.53 2.81 25.93
CA ASP A 187 2.56 1.58 26.70
C ASP A 187 1.34 0.70 26.39
N ALA A 188 0.14 1.29 26.30
CA ALA A 188 -1.08 0.57 25.96
C ALA A 188 -1.05 0.02 24.52
N LEU A 189 -0.63 0.85 23.56
CA LEU A 189 -0.54 0.45 22.15
C LEU A 189 0.50 -0.65 21.95
N ALA A 190 1.68 -0.50 22.56
CA ALA A 190 2.73 -1.51 22.54
C ALA A 190 2.27 -2.83 23.17
N ALA A 191 1.59 -2.80 24.32
CA ALA A 191 1.08 -4.00 24.97
C ALA A 191 0.07 -4.75 24.07
N THR A 192 -0.85 -4.03 23.43
CA THR A 192 -1.79 -4.63 22.47
C THR A 192 -1.05 -5.23 21.28
N MET A 193 -0.14 -4.49 20.64
CA MET A 193 0.63 -4.95 19.48
C MET A 193 1.48 -6.19 19.80
N ILE A 194 2.20 -6.20 20.94
CA ILE A 194 3.02 -7.32 21.40
C ILE A 194 2.15 -8.56 21.66
N SER A 195 0.95 -8.41 22.22
CA SER A 195 0.05 -9.55 22.47
C SER A 195 -0.28 -10.35 21.20
N TYR A 196 -0.32 -9.68 20.04
CA TYR A 196 -0.48 -10.30 18.74
C TYR A 196 0.85 -10.72 18.11
N GLY A 197 1.93 -9.95 18.30
CA GLY A 197 3.27 -10.26 17.82
C GLY A 197 3.84 -11.57 18.37
N ASP A 198 3.54 -11.90 19.62
CA ASP A 198 3.91 -13.17 20.28
C ASP A 198 2.94 -14.33 19.95
N GLY A 199 1.98 -14.10 19.05
CA GLY A 199 0.98 -15.09 18.66
C GLY A 199 1.49 -16.12 17.64
N PRO A 200 0.78 -17.24 17.47
CA PRO A 200 1.12 -18.24 16.44
C PRO A 200 0.96 -17.65 15.03
N THR A 201 1.85 -18.05 14.12
CA THR A 201 1.81 -17.62 12.72
C THR A 201 1.41 -18.77 11.80
N VAL A 202 0.80 -18.44 10.66
CA VAL A 202 0.58 -19.38 9.55
C VAL A 202 1.36 -18.94 8.32
N PRO A 203 1.74 -19.83 7.39
CA PRO A 203 2.46 -19.46 6.17
C PRO A 203 1.76 -18.37 5.34
N SER A 204 0.42 -18.31 5.42
CA SER A 204 -0.40 -17.32 4.73
C SER A 204 -0.47 -15.96 5.43
N ASN A 205 0.02 -15.81 6.66
CA ASN A 205 0.27 -14.48 7.25
C ASN A 205 1.27 -13.68 6.40
N PHE A 206 1.96 -14.38 5.50
CA PHE A 206 3.10 -13.95 4.71
C PHE A 206 2.94 -14.22 3.18
N LEU A 207 1.76 -14.62 2.68
CA LEU A 207 1.43 -14.44 1.24
C LEU A 207 1.15 -12.95 0.92
N THR A 208 0.96 -12.13 1.96
CA THR A 208 1.09 -10.67 1.96
C THR A 208 2.52 -10.20 2.29
N SER A 209 3.52 -11.10 2.40
CA SER A 209 4.95 -10.78 2.49
C SER A 209 5.74 -11.40 1.34
N MET A 210 5.57 -10.82 0.16
CA MET A 210 6.64 -10.82 -0.84
C MET A 210 7.88 -10.17 -0.22
N PHE A 211 8.66 -10.92 0.53
CA PHE A 211 10.09 -10.73 0.79
C PHE A 211 10.74 -11.95 1.47
N SER A 212 10.00 -13.03 1.77
CA SER A 212 10.59 -14.31 2.17
C SER A 212 10.90 -15.20 0.94
N ALA A 213 11.74 -14.68 0.03
CA ALA A 213 12.30 -15.44 -1.09
C ALA A 213 13.83 -15.26 -1.22
N SER A 214 14.52 -14.72 -0.20
CA SER A 214 15.97 -14.55 -0.25
C SER A 214 16.77 -15.32 0.81
N LEU A 215 16.13 -16.09 1.71
CA LEU A 215 16.86 -16.74 2.82
C LEU A 215 16.47 -18.22 3.05
N ASN A 216 16.46 -19.02 1.98
CA ASN A 216 16.49 -20.49 2.10
C ASN A 216 17.84 -21.07 1.61
N PRO A 217 18.74 -21.49 2.52
CA PRO A 217 20.02 -22.12 2.16
C PRO A 217 19.90 -23.49 1.45
N ARG A 218 18.71 -24.10 1.39
CA ARG A 218 18.50 -25.37 0.65
C ARG A 218 18.21 -25.18 -0.84
N ALA A 219 17.90 -23.97 -1.30
CA ALA A 219 17.80 -23.66 -2.72
C ALA A 219 19.18 -23.46 -3.39
N MET A 220 20.26 -23.31 -2.61
CA MET A 220 21.64 -23.11 -3.10
C MET A 220 22.42 -24.42 -3.39
N ARG A 221 21.81 -25.60 -3.33
CA ARG A 221 22.49 -26.89 -3.60
C ARG A 221 22.15 -27.56 -4.94
N SER A 222 21.52 -26.85 -5.87
CA SER A 222 21.14 -27.43 -7.18
C SER A 222 21.94 -26.91 -8.40
N THR A 223 22.94 -26.05 -8.23
CA THR A 223 23.78 -25.58 -9.35
C THR A 223 25.25 -25.82 -9.08
N LYS A 224 25.61 -27.10 -8.98
CA LYS A 224 26.92 -27.61 -9.40
C LYS A 224 26.70 -28.75 -10.37
N ARG A 225 26.46 -28.40 -11.63
CA ARG A 225 26.78 -29.22 -12.80
C ARG A 225 26.74 -28.32 -14.04
N CYS A 226 27.90 -28.26 -14.71
CA CYS A 226 28.30 -27.44 -15.85
C CYS A 226 28.58 -25.97 -15.53
#